data_AF-A0A2D4KIV3-F1
#
_entry.id   AF-A0A2D4KIV3-F1
#
_cell.length_a   1.000
_cell.length_b   1.000
_cell.length_c   1.000
_cell.angle_alpha   90.00
_cell.angle_beta   90.00
_cell.angle_gamma   90.00
#
_symmetry.space_group_name_H-M   'P 1'
#
loop_
_entity.id
_entity.type
_entity.pdbx_description
1 polymer ?
#
loop_
_entity_poly.entity_id
_entity_poly.type
_entity_poly.pdbx_seq_one_letter_code
_entity_poly.pdbx_strand_id
1 'polypeptide(L)'
;MFQVIGTLFLKELIKEFGTDHVYGADTFNEMRPLSSNTTYLSMVSTAVFRSMAEVDPHAIWLMQGWLFQHQRDFWQPAQVKAFLQGVPLGRMLVLDLFAESKPVYLWTESFYGQPFIWCMLHNFGGNHGLFGMVESINQGPFEARHFLNSTMVGIGLTPEGIEQNDVIYELITDLGWLKEPVNLQQWVATYSTERYGVKNMQIIKAWQLLFQSVYNCSGPCVNHNHSPLVHRPSFRMNTEIWYNKSD
;
A
#
# COMPACT_ATOMS: atom_id res chain seq x y z
N MET A 1 -32.50 -1.10 8.06
CA MET A 1 -32.23 -1.42 6.64
C MET A 1 -30.77 -1.81 6.42
N PHE A 2 -29.78 -0.99 6.78
CA PHE A 2 -28.35 -1.30 6.59
C PHE A 2 -27.95 -2.71 7.07
N GLN A 3 -28.22 -3.03 8.34
CA GLN A 3 -27.90 -4.36 8.91
C GLN A 3 -28.58 -5.51 8.17
N VAL A 4 -29.83 -5.32 7.73
CA VAL A 4 -30.58 -6.35 7.00
C VAL A 4 -29.89 -6.66 5.67
N ILE A 5 -29.50 -5.61 4.92
CA ILE A 5 -28.83 -5.77 3.63
C ILE A 5 -27.46 -6.41 3.81
N GLY A 6 -26.62 -5.87 4.72
CA GLY A 6 -25.27 -6.39 4.95
C GLY A 6 -25.25 -7.85 5.41
N THR A 7 -26.16 -8.21 6.32
CA THR A 7 -26.32 -9.58 6.82
C THR A 7 -26.78 -10.53 5.72
N LEU A 8 -27.77 -10.13 4.91
CA LEU A 8 -28.26 -10.97 3.81
C LEU A 8 -27.18 -11.18 2.73
N PHE A 9 -26.45 -10.13 2.38
CA PHE A 9 -25.34 -10.21 1.43
C PHE A 9 -24.28 -11.21 1.90
N LEU A 10 -23.79 -11.08 3.14
CA LEU A 10 -22.77 -12.00 3.66
C LEU A 10 -23.28 -13.43 3.82
N LYS A 11 -24.56 -13.62 4.19
CA LYS A 11 -25.14 -14.97 4.27
C LYS A 11 -25.15 -15.68 2.92
N GLU A 12 -25.57 -15.01 1.85
CA GLU A 12 -25.55 -15.62 0.52
C GLU A 12 -24.12 -15.80 0.00
N LEU A 13 -23.21 -14.86 0.27
CA LEU A 13 -21.79 -15.00 -0.07
C LEU A 13 -21.17 -16.25 0.58
N ILE A 14 -21.36 -16.43 1.88
CA ILE A 14 -20.81 -17.55 2.65
C ILE A 14 -21.46 -18.87 2.25
N LYS A 15 -22.76 -18.85 1.94
CA LYS A 15 -23.48 -20.05 1.48
C LYS A 15 -22.94 -20.55 0.14
N GLU A 16 -22.59 -19.64 -0.77
CA GLU A 16 -22.05 -20.00 -2.09
C GLU A 16 -20.58 -20.40 -2.03
N PHE A 17 -19.74 -19.67 -1.27
CA PHE A 17 -18.28 -19.78 -1.34
C PHE A 17 -17.58 -20.24 -0.06
N GLY A 18 -18.29 -20.33 1.06
CA GLY A 18 -17.67 -20.45 2.38
C GLY A 18 -17.01 -19.15 2.85
N THR A 19 -16.17 -19.24 3.88
CA THR A 19 -15.39 -18.09 4.38
C THR A 19 -14.15 -18.55 5.16
N ASP A 20 -13.12 -17.72 5.08
CA ASP A 20 -11.91 -17.78 5.91
C ASP A 20 -11.83 -16.58 6.88
N HIS A 21 -12.99 -16.02 7.23
CA HIS A 21 -13.20 -14.99 8.26
C HIS A 21 -12.64 -13.60 7.97
N VAL A 22 -12.04 -13.33 6.81
CA VAL A 22 -11.53 -11.99 6.44
C VAL A 22 -12.41 -11.38 5.34
N TYR A 23 -12.91 -10.17 5.58
CA TYR A 23 -13.82 -9.47 4.66
C TYR A 23 -13.27 -8.09 4.30
N GLY A 24 -13.13 -7.84 3.00
CA GLY A 24 -12.77 -6.52 2.47
C GLY A 24 -13.99 -5.60 2.32
N ALA A 25 -13.92 -4.37 2.83
CA ALA A 25 -14.94 -3.35 2.59
C ALA A 25 -14.41 -1.92 2.82
N ASP A 26 -14.78 -0.97 1.96
CA ASP A 26 -14.34 0.42 2.08
C ASP A 26 -15.51 1.37 1.77
N THR A 27 -15.93 2.17 2.75
CA THR A 27 -17.09 3.06 2.59
C THR A 27 -16.76 4.41 1.97
N PHE A 28 -15.52 4.88 2.14
CA PHE A 28 -15.11 6.26 1.86
C PHE A 28 -13.85 6.32 0.99
N ASN A 29 -13.58 5.29 0.19
CA ASN A 29 -12.47 5.33 -0.76
C ASN A 29 -12.70 6.49 -1.75
N GLU A 30 -11.81 7.48 -1.71
CA GLU A 30 -11.89 8.73 -2.49
C GLU A 30 -13.18 9.55 -2.34
N MET A 31 -14.03 9.21 -1.38
CA MET A 31 -15.29 9.88 -1.12
C MET A 31 -15.26 10.54 0.24
N ARG A 32 -15.60 11.83 0.29
CA ARG A 32 -15.64 12.58 1.54
C ARG A 32 -16.87 12.16 2.35
N PRO A 33 -16.72 11.76 3.64
CA PRO A 33 -17.87 11.48 4.49
C PRO A 33 -18.75 12.72 4.67
N LEU A 34 -20.04 12.50 4.92
CA LEU A 34 -21.03 13.57 5.08
C LEU A 34 -20.76 14.48 6.29
N SER A 35 -20.03 13.99 7.29
CA SER A 35 -19.69 14.74 8.50
C SER A 35 -18.32 14.32 9.03
N SER A 36 -17.54 15.28 9.52
CA SER A 36 -16.28 15.05 10.25
C SER A 36 -16.49 14.81 11.74
N ASN A 37 -17.75 14.72 12.21
CA ASN A 37 -18.06 14.41 13.59
C ASN A 37 -17.59 12.99 13.94
N THR A 38 -16.80 12.86 15.01
CA THR A 38 -16.19 11.60 15.44
C THR A 38 -17.23 10.54 15.80
N THR A 39 -18.34 10.92 16.43
CA THR A 39 -19.45 10.01 16.74
C THR A 39 -20.06 9.45 15.46
N TYR A 40 -20.26 10.28 14.44
CA TYR A 40 -20.77 9.82 13.14
C TYR A 40 -19.82 8.80 12.49
N LEU A 41 -18.53 9.11 12.42
CA LEU A 41 -17.52 8.22 11.81
C LEU A 41 -17.42 6.89 12.56
N SER A 42 -17.42 6.92 13.89
CA SER A 42 -17.41 5.71 14.72
C SER A 42 -18.68 4.87 14.51
N MET A 43 -19.85 5.50 14.40
CA MET A 43 -21.10 4.78 14.12
C MET A 43 -21.10 4.12 12.73
N VAL A 44 -20.48 4.74 11.73
CA VAL A 44 -20.37 4.16 10.38
C VAL A 44 -19.53 2.88 10.42
N SER A 45 -18.32 2.93 10.98
CA SER A 45 -17.46 1.74 11.06
C SER A 45 -18.06 0.66 11.96
N THR A 46 -18.71 1.05 13.07
CA THR A 46 -19.47 0.12 13.93
C THR A 46 -20.57 -0.59 13.14
N ALA A 47 -21.34 0.15 12.33
CA ALA A 47 -22.45 -0.43 11.57
C ALA A 47 -21.95 -1.46 10.55
N VAL A 48 -20.90 -1.14 9.79
CA VAL A 48 -20.25 -2.04 8.82
C VAL A 48 -19.78 -3.31 9.52
N PHE A 49 -18.95 -3.17 10.56
CA PHE A 49 -18.37 -4.31 11.26
C PHE A 49 -19.44 -5.19 11.92
N ARG A 50 -20.49 -4.58 12.49
CA ARG A 50 -21.59 -5.32 13.09
C ARG A 50 -22.29 -6.23 12.07
N SER A 51 -22.46 -5.79 10.82
CA SER A 51 -23.04 -6.64 9.78
C SER A 51 -22.19 -7.88 9.48
N MET A 52 -20.86 -7.74 9.57
CA MET A 52 -19.93 -8.88 9.45
C MET A 52 -20.03 -9.81 10.66
N ALA A 53 -19.91 -9.25 11.87
CA ALA A 53 -19.90 -10.01 13.11
C ALA A 53 -21.24 -10.71 13.42
N GLU A 54 -22.37 -10.20 12.93
CA GLU A 54 -23.69 -10.84 13.05
C GLU A 54 -23.80 -12.15 12.24
N VAL A 55 -23.04 -12.28 11.15
CA VAL A 55 -23.02 -13.49 10.31
C VAL A 55 -21.85 -14.40 10.69
N ASP A 56 -20.70 -13.82 11.02
CA ASP A 56 -19.47 -14.53 11.34
C ASP A 56 -18.81 -13.97 12.61
N PRO A 57 -18.90 -14.67 13.76
CA PRO A 57 -18.29 -14.24 15.02
C PRO A 57 -16.77 -14.09 14.98
N HIS A 58 -16.08 -14.66 13.98
CA HIS A 58 -14.63 -14.57 13.81
C HIS A 58 -14.20 -13.51 12.78
N ALA A 59 -15.16 -12.78 12.18
CA ALA A 59 -14.90 -11.77 11.16
C ALA A 59 -13.80 -10.75 11.50
N ILE A 60 -12.82 -10.63 10.62
CA ILE A 60 -11.82 -9.56 10.57
C ILE A 60 -12.14 -8.69 9.37
N TRP A 61 -12.27 -7.39 9.60
CA TRP A 61 -12.47 -6.43 8.53
C TRP A 61 -11.11 -5.97 7.96
N LEU A 62 -10.80 -6.38 6.74
CA LEU A 62 -9.68 -5.86 5.96
C LEU A 62 -10.08 -4.53 5.29
N MET A 63 -9.35 -3.45 5.56
CA MET A 63 -9.70 -2.10 5.07
C MET A 63 -8.49 -1.42 4.42
N GLN A 64 -8.71 -0.71 3.32
CA GLN A 64 -7.68 0.12 2.70
C GLN A 64 -7.47 1.43 3.46
N GLY A 65 -6.22 1.72 3.84
CA GLY A 65 -5.83 2.98 4.47
C GLY A 65 -5.74 4.18 3.51
N TRP A 66 -5.99 3.98 2.20
CA TRP A 66 -5.86 5.01 1.16
C TRP A 66 -6.62 6.29 1.49
N LEU A 67 -7.85 6.17 1.99
CA LEU A 67 -8.70 7.31 2.32
C LEU A 67 -8.03 8.30 3.30
N PHE A 68 -7.24 7.81 4.26
CA PHE A 68 -6.50 8.63 5.22
C PHE A 68 -5.37 9.42 4.58
N GLN A 69 -4.76 8.87 3.52
CA GLN A 69 -3.70 9.52 2.75
C GLN A 69 -4.28 10.47 1.70
N HIS A 70 -5.33 10.07 0.99
CA HIS A 70 -5.89 10.76 -0.17
C HIS A 70 -6.60 12.06 0.23
N GLN A 71 -7.33 12.05 1.36
CA GLN A 71 -8.09 13.19 1.87
C GLN A 71 -7.57 13.63 3.24
N ARG A 72 -6.28 13.94 3.32
CA ARG A 72 -5.59 14.38 4.55
C ARG A 72 -6.14 15.66 5.16
N ASP A 73 -6.85 16.49 4.41
CA ASP A 73 -7.55 17.67 4.92
C ASP A 73 -8.77 17.29 5.76
N PHE A 74 -9.46 16.20 5.41
CA PHE A 74 -10.60 15.67 6.15
C PHE A 74 -10.16 14.72 7.28
N TRP A 75 -9.31 13.74 6.97
CA TRP A 75 -8.93 12.65 7.88
C TRP A 75 -7.82 13.07 8.84
N GLN A 76 -8.16 13.97 9.77
CA GLN A 76 -7.29 14.37 10.87
C GLN A 76 -7.23 13.29 11.96
N PRO A 77 -6.26 13.34 12.90
CA PRO A 77 -6.06 12.30 13.92
C PRO A 77 -7.33 11.90 14.68
N ALA A 78 -8.18 12.84 15.05
CA ALA A 78 -9.43 12.55 15.77
C ALA A 78 -10.44 11.74 14.91
N GLN A 79 -10.55 12.06 13.62
CA GLN A 79 -11.45 11.40 12.67
C GLN A 79 -10.97 9.97 12.39
N VAL A 80 -9.67 9.81 12.12
CA VAL A 80 -9.06 8.49 11.89
C VAL A 80 -9.23 7.60 13.12
N LYS A 81 -8.88 8.12 14.29
CA LYS A 81 -9.03 7.39 15.56
C LYS A 81 -10.47 6.97 15.82
N ALA A 82 -11.43 7.88 15.65
CA ALA A 82 -12.84 7.57 15.87
C ALA A 82 -13.37 6.50 14.91
N PHE A 83 -12.95 6.54 13.65
CA PHE A 83 -13.33 5.52 12.66
C PHE A 83 -12.73 4.16 13.01
N LEU A 84 -11.41 4.08 13.27
CA LEU A 84 -10.72 2.82 13.58
C LEU A 84 -11.18 2.19 14.91
N GLN A 85 -11.53 3.01 15.90
CA GLN A 85 -12.01 2.57 17.22
C GLN A 85 -13.51 2.25 17.26
N GLY A 86 -14.26 2.49 16.19
CA GLY A 86 -15.62 1.93 16.04
C GLY A 86 -15.63 0.41 15.86
N VAL A 87 -14.46 -0.21 15.72
CA VAL A 87 -14.27 -1.66 15.62
C VAL A 87 -13.36 -2.13 16.76
N PRO A 88 -13.63 -3.28 17.41
CA PRO A 88 -12.76 -3.80 18.45
C PRO A 88 -11.31 -3.97 17.96
N LEU A 89 -10.34 -3.75 18.85
CA LEU A 89 -8.93 -3.91 18.51
C LEU A 89 -8.64 -5.35 18.06
N GLY A 90 -7.88 -5.49 16.97
CA GLY A 90 -7.55 -6.79 16.36
C GLY A 90 -8.66 -7.35 15.46
N ARG A 91 -9.81 -6.68 15.34
CA ARG A 91 -10.91 -7.08 14.44
C ARG A 91 -11.00 -6.23 13.17
N MET A 92 -10.10 -5.27 13.03
CA MET A 92 -9.82 -4.56 11.78
C MET A 92 -8.35 -4.74 11.44
N LEU A 93 -8.07 -5.12 10.20
CA LEU A 93 -6.72 -5.21 9.62
C LEU A 93 -6.59 -4.11 8.56
N VAL A 94 -5.72 -3.13 8.80
CA VAL A 94 -5.58 -1.99 7.89
C VAL A 94 -4.45 -2.25 6.90
N LEU A 95 -4.70 -2.04 5.61
CA LEU A 95 -3.64 -1.97 4.60
C LEU A 95 -3.09 -0.55 4.58
N ASP A 96 -1.87 -0.32 5.06
CA ASP A 96 -1.17 0.95 4.84
C ASP A 96 -0.73 1.00 3.38
N LEU A 97 -1.66 1.42 2.53
CA LEU A 97 -1.71 1.01 1.13
C LEU A 97 -0.51 1.50 0.31
N PHE A 98 0.02 2.68 0.62
CA PHE A 98 1.08 3.36 -0.12
C PHE A 98 2.25 3.70 0.82
N ALA A 99 2.68 2.72 1.60
CA ALA A 99 3.58 2.94 2.73
C ALA A 99 5.03 3.19 2.33
N GLU A 100 5.43 2.85 1.09
CA GLU A 100 6.75 3.16 0.54
C GLU A 100 6.94 4.66 0.22
N SER A 101 5.86 5.46 0.19
CA SER A 101 5.96 6.89 -0.09
C SER A 101 5.19 7.75 0.91
N LYS A 102 4.00 7.32 1.30
CA LYS A 102 3.06 8.09 2.14
C LYS A 102 2.51 7.25 3.30
N PRO A 103 3.37 6.65 4.14
CA PRO A 103 2.94 5.79 5.23
C PRO A 103 2.00 6.51 6.19
N VAL A 104 0.89 5.86 6.51
CA VAL A 104 -0.14 6.35 7.43
C VAL A 104 0.18 5.95 8.87
N TYR A 105 0.85 4.81 9.08
CA TYR A 105 1.20 4.32 10.42
C TYR A 105 1.99 5.34 11.25
N LEU A 106 2.84 6.16 10.61
CA LEU A 106 3.71 7.14 11.27
C LEU A 106 2.95 8.19 12.08
N TRP A 107 1.85 8.72 11.53
CA TRP A 107 1.10 9.82 12.15
C TRP A 107 -0.20 9.36 12.83
N THR A 108 -0.51 8.07 12.73
CA THR A 108 -1.62 7.42 13.43
C THR A 108 -1.16 6.58 14.61
N GLU A 109 0.09 6.72 15.04
CA GLU A 109 0.68 5.97 16.16
C GLU A 109 0.48 4.45 15.97
N SER A 110 0.79 3.94 14.78
CA SER A 110 0.50 2.56 14.38
C SER A 110 -1.00 2.24 14.40
N PHE A 111 -1.80 3.03 13.68
CA PHE A 111 -3.25 2.87 13.54
C PHE A 111 -4.00 2.76 14.88
N TYR A 112 -3.52 3.49 15.89
CA TYR A 112 -4.06 3.52 17.24
C TYR A 112 -4.31 2.13 17.86
N GLY A 113 -3.45 1.16 17.52
CA GLY A 113 -3.48 -0.20 18.05
C GLY A 113 -4.17 -1.24 17.17
N GLN A 114 -4.80 -0.87 16.05
CA GLN A 114 -5.28 -1.86 15.08
C GLN A 114 -4.08 -2.48 14.33
N PRO A 115 -4.09 -3.79 14.03
CA PRO A 115 -3.04 -4.40 13.23
C PRO A 115 -3.04 -3.84 11.80
N PHE A 116 -1.86 -3.75 11.20
CA PHE A 116 -1.72 -3.27 9.82
C PHE A 116 -0.71 -4.08 8.99
N ILE A 117 -0.90 -4.05 7.68
CA ILE A 117 0.04 -4.57 6.68
C ILE A 117 0.70 -3.38 5.99
N TRP A 118 2.03 -3.32 6.02
CA TRP A 118 2.80 -2.35 5.25
C TRP A 118 2.73 -2.74 3.78
N CYS A 119 2.12 -1.92 2.92
CA CYS A 119 1.96 -2.26 1.51
C CYS A 119 2.84 -1.38 0.61
N MET A 120 3.40 -2.01 -0.42
CA MET A 120 3.99 -1.33 -1.55
C MET A 120 2.93 -1.20 -2.65
N LEU A 121 2.50 0.02 -2.94
CA LEU A 121 1.55 0.29 -4.03
C LEU A 121 2.27 0.31 -5.37
N HIS A 122 3.35 1.08 -5.46
CA HIS A 122 4.29 1.20 -6.58
C HIS A 122 3.69 1.69 -7.90
N ASN A 123 2.70 0.99 -8.48
CA ASN A 123 2.15 1.27 -9.80
C ASN A 123 0.73 1.84 -9.72
N PHE A 124 0.50 2.90 -10.49
CA PHE A 124 -0.82 3.49 -10.74
C PHE A 124 -1.23 3.30 -12.21
N GLY A 125 -2.49 2.94 -12.44
CA GLY A 125 -3.13 2.82 -13.74
C GLY A 125 -2.60 1.72 -14.66
N GLY A 126 -1.76 0.82 -14.17
CA GLY A 126 -1.08 -0.18 -15.02
C GLY A 126 -0.07 0.45 -15.98
N ASN A 127 0.43 1.66 -15.67
CA ASN A 127 1.32 2.39 -16.56
C ASN A 127 2.66 1.67 -16.74
N HIS A 128 3.14 1.61 -17.99
CA HIS A 128 4.54 1.25 -18.28
C HIS A 128 5.48 2.43 -18.02
N GLY A 129 6.77 2.12 -17.87
CA GLY A 129 7.84 3.07 -17.57
C GLY A 129 8.72 2.54 -16.45
N LEU A 130 10.02 2.80 -16.51
CA LEU A 130 10.95 2.38 -15.45
C LEU A 130 10.78 3.30 -14.25
N PHE A 131 10.37 2.73 -13.12
CA PHE A 131 10.12 3.48 -11.89
C PHE A 131 10.35 2.58 -10.67
N GLY A 132 10.85 3.17 -9.59
CA GLY A 132 10.96 2.51 -8.30
C GLY A 132 11.41 3.47 -7.20
N MET A 133 11.27 3.02 -5.96
CA MET A 133 11.77 3.69 -4.76
C MET A 133 12.59 2.71 -3.91
N VAL A 134 13.61 2.09 -4.52
CA VAL A 134 14.31 0.93 -3.95
C VAL A 134 14.83 1.14 -2.54
N GLU A 135 15.31 2.34 -2.20
CA GLU A 135 15.76 2.66 -0.84
C GLU A 135 14.61 2.63 0.17
N SER A 136 13.48 3.28 -0.16
CA SER A 136 12.30 3.31 0.71
C SER A 136 11.68 1.92 0.86
N ILE A 137 11.65 1.14 -0.21
CA ILE A 137 11.14 -0.24 -0.21
C ILE A 137 12.04 -1.15 0.64
N ASN A 138 13.37 -0.96 0.54
CA ASN A 138 14.35 -1.75 1.28
C ASN A 138 14.36 -1.46 2.79
N GLN A 139 14.07 -0.24 3.20
CA GLN A 139 14.08 0.16 4.62
C GLN A 139 12.68 0.09 5.27
N GLY A 140 11.64 0.47 4.54
CA GLY A 140 10.31 0.77 5.05
C GLY A 140 9.68 -0.34 5.92
N PRO A 141 9.66 -1.61 5.49
CA PRO A 141 9.12 -2.69 6.31
C PRO A 141 9.84 -2.88 7.65
N PHE A 142 11.16 -2.66 7.69
CA PHE A 142 11.95 -2.82 8.91
C PHE A 142 11.78 -1.63 9.84
N GLU A 143 11.69 -0.42 9.30
CA GLU A 143 11.35 0.79 10.07
C GLU A 143 9.95 0.66 10.68
N ALA A 144 8.97 0.20 9.90
CA ALA A 144 7.61 -0.02 10.37
C ALA A 144 7.53 -1.09 11.46
N ARG A 145 8.32 -2.17 11.37
CA ARG A 145 8.43 -3.22 12.40
C ARG A 145 9.04 -2.70 13.71
N HIS A 146 10.05 -1.84 13.62
CA HIS A 146 10.74 -1.25 14.78
C HIS A 146 10.06 0.01 15.34
N PHE A 147 8.99 0.48 14.70
CA PHE A 147 8.24 1.64 15.17
C PHE A 147 7.71 1.41 16.59
N LEU A 148 7.66 2.48 17.39
CA LEU A 148 7.22 2.40 18.79
C LEU A 148 5.78 1.86 18.85
N ASN A 149 5.57 0.78 19.62
CA ASN A 149 4.29 0.07 19.72
C ASN A 149 3.73 -0.39 18.36
N SER A 150 4.61 -0.75 17.42
CA SER A 150 4.19 -1.22 16.10
C SER A 150 3.20 -2.38 16.22
N THR A 151 2.12 -2.27 15.45
CA THR A 151 1.10 -3.29 15.23
C THR A 151 1.21 -3.88 13.82
N MET A 152 2.37 -3.73 13.18
CA MET A 152 2.64 -4.32 11.88
C MET A 152 2.60 -5.84 11.97
N VAL A 153 1.78 -6.48 11.13
CA VAL A 153 1.62 -7.94 11.08
C VAL A 153 2.01 -8.55 9.74
N GLY A 154 2.37 -7.73 8.74
CA GLY A 154 2.76 -8.24 7.44
C GLY A 154 3.24 -7.18 6.45
N ILE A 155 3.69 -7.67 5.29
CA ILE A 155 4.06 -6.88 4.11
C ILE A 155 3.10 -7.25 2.99
N GLY A 156 2.71 -6.28 2.16
CA GLY A 156 1.74 -6.43 1.09
C GLY A 156 2.20 -5.81 -0.23
N LEU A 157 1.63 -6.32 -1.32
CA LEU A 157 1.75 -5.79 -2.67
C LEU A 157 0.37 -5.31 -3.11
N THR A 158 0.23 -4.03 -3.44
CA THR A 158 -1.06 -3.46 -3.85
C THR A 158 -0.96 -2.63 -5.13
N PRO A 159 -0.30 -3.11 -6.21
CA PRO A 159 -0.25 -2.36 -7.45
C PRO A 159 -1.62 -2.28 -8.13
N GLU A 160 -1.93 -1.13 -8.74
CA GLU A 160 -3.15 -1.00 -9.55
C GLU A 160 -3.06 -1.83 -10.83
N GLY A 161 -1.85 -2.06 -11.36
CA GLY A 161 -1.58 -2.98 -12.45
C GLY A 161 -0.23 -3.70 -12.33
N ILE A 162 -0.19 -4.94 -12.79
CA ILE A 162 1.00 -5.81 -12.82
C ILE A 162 1.63 -5.83 -14.22
N GLU A 163 2.55 -6.76 -14.49
CA GLU A 163 3.24 -6.93 -15.78
C GLU A 163 4.19 -5.77 -16.15
N GLN A 164 4.83 -5.17 -15.14
CA GLN A 164 5.86 -4.15 -15.32
C GLN A 164 6.81 -4.14 -14.12
N ASN A 165 8.04 -3.64 -14.32
CA ASN A 165 9.02 -3.42 -13.24
C ASN A 165 9.24 -4.62 -12.29
N ASP A 166 9.29 -5.86 -12.83
CA ASP A 166 9.40 -7.11 -12.06
C ASP A 166 10.41 -7.06 -10.92
N VAL A 167 11.56 -6.41 -11.15
CA VAL A 167 12.66 -6.26 -10.19
C VAL A 167 12.23 -5.62 -8.86
N ILE A 168 11.23 -4.74 -8.89
CA ILE A 168 10.71 -4.06 -7.70
C ILE A 168 9.82 -5.00 -6.88
N TYR A 169 9.02 -5.81 -7.56
CA TYR A 169 8.16 -6.81 -6.93
C TYR A 169 8.98 -7.98 -6.36
N GLU A 170 10.05 -8.38 -7.06
CA GLU A 170 10.98 -9.39 -6.57
C GLU A 170 11.72 -8.91 -5.32
N LEU A 171 12.18 -7.64 -5.29
CA LEU A 171 12.81 -7.06 -4.12
C LEU A 171 11.92 -7.14 -2.88
N ILE A 172 10.69 -6.63 -2.93
CA ILE A 172 9.83 -6.61 -1.74
C ILE A 172 9.33 -8.00 -1.32
N THR A 173 9.20 -8.94 -2.26
CA THR A 173 8.85 -10.33 -1.92
C THR A 173 10.01 -11.05 -1.22
N ASP A 174 11.26 -10.79 -1.60
CA ASP A 174 12.44 -11.23 -0.85
C ASP A 174 12.46 -10.63 0.56
N LEU A 175 12.24 -9.32 0.70
CA LEU A 175 12.22 -8.65 2.00
C LEU A 175 11.16 -9.21 2.96
N GLY A 176 10.09 -9.80 2.42
CA GLY A 176 9.07 -10.54 3.17
C GLY A 176 9.63 -11.66 4.05
N TRP A 177 10.76 -12.26 3.66
CA TRP A 177 11.41 -13.37 4.36
C TRP A 177 12.61 -12.95 5.21
N LEU A 178 13.01 -11.68 5.15
CA LEU A 178 14.22 -11.18 5.78
C LEU A 178 13.92 -10.45 7.11
N LYS A 179 14.96 -10.38 7.94
CA LYS A 179 14.91 -9.63 9.21
C LYS A 179 15.50 -8.24 9.11
N GLU A 180 16.33 -7.99 8.10
CA GLU A 180 17.06 -6.75 7.89
C GLU A 180 17.10 -6.38 6.39
N PRO A 181 17.32 -5.10 6.05
CA PRO A 181 17.50 -4.63 4.68
C PRO A 181 18.65 -5.33 3.94
N VAL A 182 18.57 -5.39 2.61
CA VAL A 182 19.64 -5.94 1.77
C VAL A 182 20.60 -4.86 1.28
N ASN A 183 21.81 -5.25 0.83
CA ASN A 183 22.65 -4.38 0.02
C ASN A 183 22.11 -4.35 -1.41
N LEU A 184 21.44 -3.25 -1.79
CA LEU A 184 20.77 -3.11 -3.08
C LEU A 184 21.69 -3.34 -4.30
N GLN A 185 22.95 -2.89 -4.25
CA GLN A 185 23.90 -3.04 -5.35
C GLN A 185 24.34 -4.50 -5.54
N GLN A 186 24.46 -5.25 -4.45
CA GLN A 186 24.76 -6.68 -4.48
C GLN A 186 23.52 -7.52 -4.83
N TRP A 187 22.36 -7.12 -4.31
CA TRP A 187 21.08 -7.78 -4.59
C TRP A 187 20.75 -7.69 -6.08
N VAL A 188 20.83 -6.50 -6.69
CA VAL A 188 20.52 -6.33 -8.12
C VAL A 188 21.55 -7.03 -9.04
N ALA A 189 22.80 -7.12 -8.61
CA ALA A 189 23.81 -7.90 -9.34
C ALA A 189 23.46 -9.41 -9.35
N THR A 190 22.95 -9.91 -8.23
CA THR A 190 22.50 -11.31 -8.08
C THR A 190 21.24 -11.55 -8.91
N TYR A 191 20.21 -10.71 -8.75
CA TYR A 191 18.99 -10.70 -9.56
C TYR A 191 19.31 -10.78 -11.07
N SER A 192 20.21 -9.93 -11.56
CA SER A 192 20.56 -9.91 -12.98
C SER A 192 21.22 -11.21 -13.46
N THR A 193 22.04 -11.84 -12.61
CA THR A 193 22.72 -13.10 -12.94
C THR A 193 21.74 -14.26 -12.96
N GLU A 194 20.83 -14.32 -11.98
CA GLU A 194 19.83 -15.38 -11.85
C GLU A 194 18.76 -15.28 -12.95
N ARG A 195 18.24 -14.07 -13.20
CA ARG A 195 17.24 -13.83 -14.24
C ARG A 195 17.71 -14.22 -15.64
N TYR A 196 19.01 -14.04 -15.94
CA TYR A 196 19.56 -14.34 -17.26
C TYR A 196 20.33 -15.65 -17.33
N GLY A 197 20.55 -16.33 -16.21
CA GLY A 197 21.31 -17.59 -16.13
C GLY A 197 22.81 -17.47 -16.46
N VAL A 198 23.35 -16.25 -16.56
CA VAL A 198 24.76 -16.02 -16.89
C VAL A 198 25.29 -14.77 -16.19
N LYS A 199 26.48 -14.88 -15.59
CA LYS A 199 27.17 -13.74 -14.99
C LYS A 199 27.87 -12.91 -16.06
N ASN A 200 27.40 -11.69 -16.27
CA ASN A 200 27.99 -10.73 -17.21
C ASN A 200 28.20 -9.38 -16.52
N MET A 201 29.44 -8.88 -16.53
CA MET A 201 29.81 -7.68 -15.79
C MET A 201 29.21 -6.40 -16.38
N GLN A 202 28.98 -6.34 -17.69
CA GLN A 202 28.32 -5.22 -18.33
C GLN A 202 26.83 -5.16 -17.96
N ILE A 203 26.15 -6.31 -17.90
CA ILE A 203 24.75 -6.41 -17.48
C ILE A 203 24.59 -6.02 -16.01
N ILE A 204 25.46 -6.51 -15.13
CA ILE A 204 25.45 -6.14 -13.71
C ILE A 204 25.60 -4.62 -13.58
N LYS A 205 26.56 -4.02 -14.30
CA LYS A 205 26.78 -2.58 -14.27
C LYS A 205 25.56 -1.79 -14.77
N ALA A 206 24.88 -2.27 -15.82
CA ALA A 206 23.67 -1.64 -16.34
C ALA A 206 22.54 -1.65 -15.30
N TRP A 207 22.30 -2.79 -14.64
CA TRP A 207 21.29 -2.88 -13.58
C TRP A 207 21.61 -2.01 -12.36
N GLN A 208 22.90 -1.94 -11.99
CA GLN A 208 23.35 -1.05 -10.92
C GLN A 208 23.12 0.43 -11.25
N LEU A 209 23.32 0.85 -12.51
CA LEU A 209 22.97 2.18 -12.98
C LEU A 209 21.45 2.44 -12.88
N LEU A 210 20.61 1.52 -13.35
CA LEU A 210 19.15 1.64 -13.23
C LEU A 210 18.70 1.76 -11.77
N PHE A 211 19.33 1.01 -10.86
CA PHE A 211 19.09 1.08 -9.41
C PHE A 211 19.56 2.37 -8.76
N GLN A 212 20.47 3.12 -9.39
CA GLN A 212 20.90 4.43 -8.92
C GLN A 212 20.07 5.56 -9.55
N SER A 213 19.38 5.28 -10.67
CA SER A 213 18.62 6.26 -11.46
C SER A 213 17.10 6.04 -11.38
N VAL A 214 16.50 5.42 -12.39
CA VAL A 214 15.04 5.26 -12.57
C VAL A 214 14.37 4.54 -11.41
N TYR A 215 15.06 3.61 -10.75
CA TYR A 215 14.53 2.84 -9.63
C TYR A 215 14.77 3.46 -8.25
N ASN A 216 15.48 4.60 -8.16
CA ASN A 216 15.76 5.29 -6.90
C ASN A 216 15.15 6.69 -6.85
N CYS A 217 13.82 6.77 -7.00
CA CYS A 217 13.12 8.04 -6.84
C CYS A 217 13.14 8.50 -5.37
N SER A 218 13.93 9.53 -5.06
CA SER A 218 13.98 10.19 -3.76
C SER A 218 13.46 11.64 -3.86
N GLY A 219 12.17 11.88 -3.62
CA GLY A 219 11.56 13.22 -3.76
C GLY A 219 10.02 13.20 -3.76
N PRO A 220 9.33 14.28 -4.20
CA PRO A 220 7.89 14.23 -4.48
C PRO A 220 7.63 13.22 -5.60
N CYS A 221 7.24 12.00 -5.22
CA CYS A 221 7.20 10.87 -6.14
C CYS A 221 6.10 11.03 -7.19
N VAL A 222 6.43 10.75 -8.44
CA VAL A 222 5.49 10.67 -9.55
C VAL A 222 5.50 9.22 -10.05
N ASN A 223 4.76 8.37 -9.37
CA ASN A 223 4.50 6.96 -9.72
C ASN A 223 3.46 6.79 -10.84
N HIS A 224 3.07 7.90 -11.48
CA HIS A 224 2.24 7.94 -12.67
C HIS A 224 3.13 8.27 -13.86
N ASN A 225 2.94 7.60 -15.00
CA ASN A 225 3.65 7.97 -16.21
C ASN A 225 3.08 9.28 -16.76
N HIS A 226 3.76 10.38 -16.44
CA HIS A 226 3.44 11.73 -16.93
C HIS A 226 4.31 12.20 -18.10
N SER A 227 4.99 11.26 -18.77
CA SER A 227 5.85 11.59 -19.91
C SER A 227 5.04 12.17 -21.09
N PRO A 228 5.64 13.05 -21.91
CA PRO A 228 4.95 13.59 -23.07
C PRO A 228 4.45 12.57 -24.09
N LEU A 229 5.03 11.36 -24.08
CA LEU A 229 4.65 10.27 -24.98
C LEU A 229 3.21 9.80 -24.76
N VAL A 230 2.76 9.79 -23.51
CA VAL A 230 1.45 9.21 -23.11
C VAL A 230 0.44 10.27 -22.68
N HIS A 231 0.83 11.55 -22.71
CA HIS A 231 -0.02 12.67 -22.31
C HIS A 231 -0.55 13.45 -23.51
N ARG A 232 -1.70 14.11 -23.31
CA ARG A 232 -2.27 15.00 -24.32
C ARG A 232 -1.28 16.14 -24.62
N PRO A 233 -0.93 16.39 -25.90
CA PRO A 233 0.01 17.44 -26.26
C PRO A 233 -0.39 18.82 -25.73
N SER A 234 0.59 19.56 -25.21
CA SER A 234 0.42 20.92 -24.68
C SER A 234 1.75 21.67 -24.70
N PHE A 235 1.71 23.01 -24.77
CA PHE A 235 2.90 23.85 -24.59
C PHE A 235 3.34 23.98 -23.12
N ARG A 236 2.58 23.41 -22.18
CA ARG A 236 2.81 23.51 -20.73
C ARG A 236 3.18 22.17 -20.07
N MET A 237 3.74 21.23 -20.84
CA MET A 237 4.12 19.93 -20.32
C MET A 237 5.34 20.06 -19.40
N ASN A 238 5.30 19.42 -18.23
CA ASN A 238 6.47 19.26 -17.38
C ASN A 238 7.27 18.02 -17.86
N THR A 239 8.56 18.19 -18.11
CA THR A 239 9.47 17.12 -18.53
C THR A 239 10.58 16.84 -17.52
N GLU A 240 10.42 17.34 -16.29
CA GLU A 240 11.27 17.01 -15.16
C GLU A 240 11.23 15.51 -14.88
N ILE A 241 12.37 14.97 -14.46
CA ILE A 241 12.57 13.59 -14.07
C ILE A 241 13.42 13.55 -12.80
N TRP A 242 13.34 12.48 -12.03
CA TRP A 242 14.04 12.34 -10.74
C TRP A 242 15.46 11.75 -10.86
N TYR A 243 15.94 11.50 -12.08
CA TYR A 243 17.19 10.82 -12.35
C TYR A 243 18.00 11.54 -13.43
N ASN A 244 19.29 11.24 -13.52
CA ASN A 244 20.14 11.76 -14.58
C ASN A 244 19.92 10.97 -15.89
N LYS A 245 19.59 11.67 -16.98
CA LYS A 245 19.30 11.04 -18.29
C LYS A 245 20.45 10.25 -18.89
N SER A 246 21.69 10.50 -18.45
CA SER A 246 22.87 9.81 -18.97
C SER A 246 23.10 8.43 -18.37
N ASP A 247 22.48 8.15 -17.21
CA ASP A 247 22.64 6.90 -16.46
C ASP A 247 21.79 5.78 -17.09
#